data_AF-J6IXS8-F1
#
_entry.id   AF-J6IXS8-F1
#
_cell.length_a   1.000
_cell.length_b   1.000
_cell.length_c   1.000
_cell.angle_alpha   90.00
_cell.angle_beta   90.00
_cell.angle_gamma   90.00
#
_symmetry.space_group_name_H-M   'P 1'
#
loop_
_entity.id
_entity.type
_entity.pdbx_description
1 polymer ?
#
loop_
_entity_poly.entity_id
_entity_poly.type
_entity_poly.pdbx_seq_one_letter_code
_entity_poly.pdbx_strand_id
1 'polypeptide(L)'
;MDDLFVHQLEDIYYAEQQIEKALPEMIEKAADAELKRGFKTHLGETKKQIKRLEQAFKALDRKPKGTDCPAIDGIIAEAEDIASEVEDPAVLNAALIAAAQAVEHYEITRYGTLIAWAKQLGHKDVVALLKQTLDEEVATDKKLTGMAKTAINPTAARKTTARKTGGRKPAAGKAAAGKAGARASAGRPKAAAARAKTASRTSRPAKAASRRTGRTSARG
;
A
#
# COMPACT_ATOMS: atom_id res chain seq x y z
N MET A 1 8.74 3.72 15.29
CA MET A 1 7.58 4.28 14.57
C MET A 1 8.05 5.04 13.34
N ASP A 2 9.09 5.87 13.46
CA ASP A 2 9.68 6.61 12.34
C ASP A 2 10.11 5.70 11.18
N ASP A 3 10.85 4.62 11.45
CA ASP A 3 11.27 3.68 10.38
C ASP A 3 10.08 3.04 9.66
N LEU A 4 9.03 2.68 10.41
CA LEU A 4 7.80 2.11 9.85
C LEU A 4 7.05 3.14 8.99
N PHE A 5 6.99 4.39 9.45
CA PHE A 5 6.39 5.49 8.71
C PHE A 5 7.13 5.75 7.40
N VAL A 6 8.47 5.83 7.44
CA VAL A 6 9.29 6.03 6.25
C VAL A 6 9.16 4.85 5.29
N HIS A 7 9.19 3.61 5.78
CA HIS A 7 8.95 2.43 4.94
C HIS A 7 7.59 2.48 4.26
N GLN A 8 6.52 2.82 4.98
CA GLN A 8 5.18 2.88 4.37
C GLN A 8 5.02 4.08 3.43
N LEU A 9 5.78 5.15 3.62
CA LEU A 9 5.88 6.26 2.68
C LEU A 9 6.62 5.85 1.40
N GLU A 10 7.64 4.99 1.50
CA GLU A 10 8.32 4.38 0.34
C GLU A 10 7.38 3.43 -0.41
N ASP A 11 6.61 2.61 0.30
CA ASP A 11 5.63 1.69 -0.30
C ASP A 11 4.57 2.43 -1.14
N ILE A 12 3.98 3.51 -0.62
CA ILE A 12 2.98 4.28 -1.36
C ILE A 12 3.61 5.06 -2.53
N TYR A 13 4.87 5.52 -2.37
CA TYR A 13 5.61 6.15 -3.47
C TYR A 13 5.86 5.20 -4.63
N TYR A 14 6.23 3.96 -4.33
CA TYR A 14 6.31 2.92 -5.35
C TYR A 14 4.95 2.66 -6.00
N ALA A 15 3.89 2.52 -5.20
CA ALA A 15 2.54 2.26 -5.71
C ALA A 15 2.09 3.31 -6.73
N GLU A 16 2.25 4.59 -6.41
CA GLU A 16 1.94 5.72 -7.29
C GLU A 16 2.70 5.65 -8.62
N GLN A 17 3.98 5.25 -8.60
CA GLN A 17 4.77 5.07 -9.82
C GLN A 17 4.28 3.91 -10.68
N GLN A 18 3.78 2.84 -10.06
CA GLN A 18 3.20 1.70 -10.80
C GLN A 18 1.84 2.07 -11.38
N ILE A 19 1.01 2.80 -10.63
CA ILE A 19 -0.27 3.34 -11.09
C ILE A 19 -0.06 4.29 -12.26
N GLU A 20 0.92 5.19 -12.19
CA GLU A 20 1.29 6.09 -13.30
C GLU A 20 1.61 5.32 -14.59
N LYS A 21 2.29 4.18 -14.47
CA LYS A 21 2.64 3.31 -15.62
C LYS A 21 1.45 2.51 -16.15
N ALA A 22 0.53 2.09 -15.29
CA ALA A 22 -0.64 1.28 -15.66
C ALA A 22 -1.77 2.12 -16.29
N LEU A 23 -1.95 3.36 -15.84
CA LEU A 23 -3.05 4.22 -16.29
C LEU A 23 -3.11 4.45 -17.81
N PRO A 24 -2.00 4.64 -18.55
CA PRO A 24 -2.03 4.70 -20.01
C PRO A 24 -2.73 3.52 -20.66
N GLU A 25 -2.49 2.29 -20.19
CA GLU A 25 -3.15 1.11 -20.73
C GLU A 25 -4.66 1.09 -20.41
N MET A 26 -5.05 1.48 -19.20
CA MET A 26 -6.46 1.61 -18.82
C MET A 26 -7.19 2.66 -19.68
N ILE A 27 -6.52 3.77 -20.01
CA ILE A 27 -7.03 4.83 -20.88
C ILE A 27 -7.28 4.30 -22.30
N GLU A 28 -6.37 3.48 -22.83
CA GLU A 28 -6.53 2.88 -24.15
C GLU A 28 -7.68 1.86 -24.17
N LYS A 29 -7.76 0.97 -23.17
CA LYS A 29 -8.82 -0.05 -23.04
C LYS A 29 -10.21 0.53 -22.81
N ALA A 30 -10.34 1.68 -22.15
CA ALA A 30 -11.64 2.30 -21.90
C ALA A 30 -12.34 2.69 -23.21
N ALA A 31 -13.53 2.14 -23.45
CA ALA A 31 -14.36 2.49 -24.60
C ALA A 31 -15.28 3.68 -24.31
N ASP A 32 -15.67 3.87 -23.05
CA ASP A 32 -16.50 5.01 -22.64
C ASP A 32 -15.68 6.30 -22.57
N ALA A 33 -16.21 7.37 -23.16
CA ALA A 33 -15.50 8.63 -23.28
C ALA A 33 -15.36 9.38 -21.94
N GLU A 34 -16.32 9.24 -21.03
CA GLU A 34 -16.24 9.84 -19.70
C GLU A 34 -15.25 9.10 -18.82
N LEU A 35 -15.28 7.76 -18.82
CA LEU A 35 -14.31 6.92 -18.13
C LEU A 35 -12.89 7.21 -18.61
N LYS A 36 -12.68 7.30 -19.93
CA LYS A 36 -11.38 7.65 -20.51
C LYS A 36 -10.87 9.02 -20.06
N ARG A 37 -11.76 10.01 -19.96
CA ARG A 37 -11.41 11.34 -19.41
C ARG A 37 -11.09 11.28 -17.92
N GLY A 38 -11.81 10.46 -17.16
CA GLY A 38 -11.55 10.18 -15.75
C GLY A 38 -10.13 9.67 -15.54
N PHE A 39 -9.72 8.60 -16.24
CA PHE A 39 -8.37 8.06 -16.14
C PHE A 39 -7.28 9.03 -16.60
N LYS A 40 -7.51 9.82 -17.66
CA LYS A 40 -6.58 10.88 -18.06
C LYS A 40 -6.40 11.96 -16.98
N THR A 41 -7.49 12.30 -16.30
CA THR A 41 -7.45 13.26 -15.18
C THR A 41 -6.66 12.68 -14.03
N HIS A 42 -6.96 11.44 -13.65
CA HIS A 42 -6.29 10.74 -12.56
C HIS A 42 -4.79 10.58 -12.83
N LEU A 43 -4.36 10.22 -14.05
CA LEU A 43 -2.94 10.20 -14.42
C LEU A 43 -2.24 11.55 -14.20
N GLY A 44 -2.93 12.66 -14.43
CA GLY A 44 -2.42 13.99 -14.15
C GLY A 44 -2.36 14.30 -12.64
N GLU A 45 -3.24 13.72 -11.84
CA GLU A 45 -3.27 13.80 -10.38
C GLU A 45 -2.15 12.93 -9.78
N THR A 46 -2.02 11.64 -10.16
CA THR A 46 -0.92 10.71 -9.82
C THR A 46 0.46 11.34 -10.01
N LYS A 47 0.72 11.97 -11.16
CA LYS A 47 1.99 12.67 -11.40
C LYS A 47 2.27 13.82 -10.44
N LYS A 48 1.23 14.46 -9.90
CA LYS A 48 1.37 15.50 -8.87
C LYS A 48 1.50 14.87 -7.47
N GLN A 49 0.82 13.77 -7.21
CA GLN A 49 0.88 13.01 -5.96
C GLN A 49 2.29 12.46 -5.73
N ILE A 50 2.93 11.89 -6.76
CA ILE A 50 4.36 11.51 -6.75
C ILE A 50 5.24 12.70 -6.33
N LYS A 51 5.03 13.87 -6.93
CA LYS A 51 5.80 15.09 -6.56
C LYS A 51 5.53 15.55 -5.13
N ARG A 52 4.31 15.38 -4.59
CA ARG A 52 4.01 15.65 -3.17
C ARG A 52 4.74 14.68 -2.26
N LEU A 53 4.83 13.40 -2.64
CA LEU A 53 5.61 12.43 -1.89
C LEU A 53 7.10 12.78 -1.89
N GLU A 54 7.66 13.21 -3.03
CA GLU A 54 9.03 13.74 -3.08
C GLU A 54 9.24 14.94 -2.13
N GLN A 55 8.26 15.85 -2.07
CA GLN A 55 8.26 16.96 -1.11
C GLN A 55 8.18 16.46 0.34
N ALA A 56 7.37 15.43 0.63
CA ALA A 56 7.28 14.82 1.94
C ALA A 56 8.61 14.17 2.36
N PHE A 57 9.27 13.42 1.47
CA PHE A 57 10.61 12.87 1.72
C PHE A 57 11.63 13.97 2.00
N LYS A 58 11.60 15.07 1.23
CA LYS A 58 12.46 16.23 1.47
C LYS A 58 12.22 16.86 2.84
N ALA A 59 10.97 17.01 3.26
CA ALA A 59 10.62 17.55 4.58
C ALA A 59 11.11 16.67 5.74
N LEU A 60 11.32 15.37 5.48
CA LEU A 60 11.86 14.40 6.45
C LEU A 60 13.39 14.28 6.39
N ASP A 61 14.06 15.04 5.51
CA ASP A 61 15.48 14.87 5.18
C ASP A 61 15.81 13.41 4.82
N ARG A 62 15.00 12.84 3.93
CA ARG A 62 15.12 11.47 3.40
C ARG A 62 15.04 11.49 1.88
N LYS A 63 15.54 10.44 1.26
CA LYS A 63 15.33 10.16 -0.17
C LYS A 63 14.47 8.90 -0.29
N PRO A 64 13.49 8.88 -1.21
CA PRO A 64 12.75 7.65 -1.48
C PRO A 64 13.71 6.56 -1.94
N LYS A 65 13.57 5.36 -1.38
CA LYS A 65 14.20 4.16 -1.91
C LYS A 65 13.23 3.42 -2.83
N GLY A 66 13.76 2.68 -3.79
CA GLY A 66 12.97 1.74 -4.59
C GLY A 66 12.67 0.52 -3.73
N THR A 67 11.59 0.59 -2.97
CA THR A 67 11.03 -0.54 -2.23
C THR A 67 9.82 -1.04 -2.99
N ASP A 68 9.85 -2.30 -3.45
CA ASP A 68 8.73 -2.91 -4.15
C ASP A 68 7.51 -3.04 -3.21
N CYS A 69 6.31 -2.89 -3.77
CA CYS A 69 5.06 -3.03 -3.04
C CYS A 69 4.21 -4.18 -3.64
N PRO A 70 4.32 -5.42 -3.10
CA PRO A 70 3.60 -6.56 -3.66
C PRO A 70 2.06 -6.39 -3.71
N ALA A 71 1.51 -5.53 -2.85
CA ALA A 71 0.08 -5.28 -2.79
C ALA A 71 -0.44 -4.56 -4.05
N ILE A 72 0.23 -3.47 -4.47
CA ILE A 72 -0.24 -2.72 -5.65
C ILE A 72 0.06 -3.49 -6.94
N ASP A 73 1.19 -4.19 -7.02
CA ASP A 73 1.51 -5.04 -8.17
C ASP A 73 0.46 -6.15 -8.33
N GLY A 74 0.01 -6.74 -7.22
CA GLY A 74 -1.07 -7.74 -7.23
C GLY A 74 -2.42 -7.16 -7.71
N ILE A 75 -2.80 -5.97 -7.23
CA ILE A 75 -4.04 -5.30 -7.65
C ILE A 75 -4.00 -4.96 -9.15
N ILE A 76 -2.86 -4.44 -9.64
CA ILE A 76 -2.68 -4.11 -11.06
C ILE A 76 -2.71 -5.39 -11.91
N ALA A 77 -2.02 -6.45 -11.49
CA ALA A 77 -2.03 -7.73 -12.21
C ALA A 77 -3.45 -8.34 -12.28
N GLU A 78 -4.19 -8.32 -11.17
CA GLU A 78 -5.58 -8.78 -11.16
C GLU A 78 -6.46 -7.95 -12.11
N ALA A 79 -6.27 -6.63 -12.15
CA ALA A 79 -6.98 -5.75 -13.07
C ALA A 79 -6.66 -6.06 -14.54
N GLU A 80 -5.39 -6.31 -14.87
CA GLU A 80 -4.93 -6.70 -16.21
C GLU A 80 -5.52 -8.05 -16.64
N ASP A 81 -5.46 -9.04 -15.75
CA ASP A 81 -6.01 -10.38 -15.98
C ASP A 81 -7.51 -10.31 -16.27
N ILE A 82 -8.29 -9.66 -15.40
CA ILE A 82 -9.74 -9.50 -15.59
C ILE A 82 -10.04 -8.77 -16.90
N ALA A 83 -9.32 -7.69 -17.19
CA ALA A 83 -9.54 -6.93 -18.42
C ALA A 83 -9.24 -7.74 -19.69
N SER A 84 -8.28 -8.67 -19.63
CA SER A 84 -7.90 -9.54 -20.76
C SER A 84 -8.96 -10.59 -21.10
N GLU A 85 -9.79 -10.98 -20.13
CA GLU A 85 -10.85 -11.98 -20.30
C GLU A 85 -12.20 -11.39 -20.80
N VAL A 86 -12.31 -10.06 -20.88
CA VAL A 86 -13.57 -9.37 -21.21
C VAL A 86 -13.56 -8.84 -22.65
N GLU A 87 -14.32 -9.51 -23.52
CA GLU A 87 -14.42 -9.14 -24.94
C GLU A 87 -15.41 -7.99 -25.22
N ASP A 88 -16.50 -7.89 -24.47
CA ASP A 88 -17.54 -6.86 -24.71
C ASP A 88 -17.08 -5.51 -24.13
N PRO A 89 -17.00 -4.43 -24.95
CA PRO A 89 -16.49 -3.13 -24.49
C PRO A 89 -17.29 -2.49 -23.35
N ALA A 90 -18.60 -2.75 -23.25
CA ALA A 90 -19.40 -2.21 -22.16
C ALA A 90 -19.15 -2.95 -20.85
N VAL A 91 -18.97 -4.28 -20.91
CA VAL A 91 -18.56 -5.08 -19.75
C VAL A 91 -17.13 -4.72 -19.34
N LEU A 92 -16.24 -4.47 -20.32
CA LEU A 92 -14.85 -4.06 -20.06
C LEU A 92 -14.80 -2.74 -19.28
N ASN A 93 -15.61 -1.74 -19.64
CA ASN A 93 -15.67 -0.49 -18.87
C ASN A 93 -16.08 -0.72 -17.40
N ALA A 94 -17.00 -1.65 -17.12
CA ALA A 94 -17.39 -1.97 -15.76
C ALA A 94 -16.24 -2.65 -14.98
N ALA A 95 -15.51 -3.56 -15.64
CA ALA A 95 -14.32 -4.19 -15.08
C ALA A 95 -13.21 -3.16 -14.80
N LEU A 96 -12.96 -2.24 -15.71
CA LEU A 96 -11.98 -1.16 -15.55
C LEU A 96 -12.34 -0.23 -14.37
N ILE A 97 -13.62 0.08 -14.17
CA ILE A 97 -14.02 0.84 -12.98
C ILE A 97 -13.77 0.04 -11.71
N ALA A 98 -14.17 -1.23 -11.66
CA ALA A 98 -13.96 -2.06 -10.47
C ALA A 98 -12.47 -2.16 -10.10
N ALA A 99 -11.61 -2.36 -11.10
CA ALA A 99 -10.15 -2.35 -10.95
C ALA A 99 -9.63 -1.01 -10.40
N ALA A 100 -10.04 0.11 -11.01
CA ALA A 100 -9.64 1.42 -10.53
C ALA A 100 -10.07 1.67 -9.08
N GLN A 101 -11.31 1.33 -8.72
CA GLN A 101 -11.80 1.47 -7.34
C GLN A 101 -11.00 0.63 -6.33
N ALA A 102 -10.51 -0.55 -6.72
CA ALA A 102 -9.64 -1.35 -5.86
C ALA A 102 -8.30 -0.64 -5.58
N VAL A 103 -7.74 0.01 -6.59
CA VAL A 103 -6.55 0.88 -6.45
C VAL A 103 -6.85 2.06 -5.53
N GLU A 104 -7.93 2.82 -5.78
CA GLU A 104 -8.30 3.98 -4.94
C GLU A 104 -8.47 3.58 -3.46
N HIS A 105 -9.14 2.46 -3.19
CA HIS A 105 -9.36 1.99 -1.82
C HIS A 105 -8.07 1.57 -1.12
N TYR A 106 -7.11 1.01 -1.86
CA TYR A 106 -5.77 0.74 -1.36
C TYR A 106 -5.06 2.05 -0.96
N GLU A 107 -5.09 3.05 -1.83
CA GLU A 107 -4.46 4.35 -1.60
C GLU A 107 -5.11 5.12 -0.44
N ILE A 108 -6.44 5.19 -0.40
CA ILE A 108 -7.21 5.80 0.70
C ILE A 108 -6.80 5.19 2.04
N THR A 109 -6.63 3.86 2.09
CA THR A 109 -6.19 3.16 3.31
C THR A 109 -4.77 3.56 3.71
N ARG A 110 -3.84 3.61 2.74
CA ARG A 110 -2.43 3.95 2.98
C ARG A 110 -2.27 5.40 3.41
N TYR A 111 -2.85 6.34 2.67
CA TYR A 111 -2.79 7.76 2.99
C TYR A 111 -3.46 8.08 4.32
N GLY A 112 -4.63 7.49 4.62
CA GLY A 112 -5.28 7.64 5.92
C GLY A 112 -4.37 7.20 7.09
N THR A 113 -3.68 6.08 6.92
CA THR A 113 -2.72 5.55 7.91
C THR A 113 -1.49 6.46 8.06
N LEU A 114 -0.87 6.86 6.95
CA LEU A 114 0.31 7.73 6.96
C LEU A 114 0.01 9.10 7.56
N ILE A 115 -1.17 9.67 7.30
CA ILE A 115 -1.60 10.93 7.93
C ILE A 115 -1.71 10.79 9.44
N ALA A 116 -2.30 9.69 9.93
CA ALA A 116 -2.43 9.45 11.37
C ALA A 116 -1.06 9.34 12.05
N TRP A 117 -0.12 8.61 11.42
CA TRP A 117 1.25 8.47 11.94
C TRP A 117 2.04 9.77 11.85
N ALA A 118 1.97 10.51 10.74
CA ALA A 118 2.64 11.79 10.58
C ALA A 118 2.18 12.81 11.65
N LYS A 119 0.89 12.79 12.04
CA LYS A 119 0.38 13.59 13.17
C LYS A 119 1.01 13.16 14.49
N GLN A 120 1.06 11.85 14.76
CA GLN A 120 1.64 11.29 15.98
C GLN A 120 3.13 11.61 16.13
N LEU A 121 3.86 11.65 15.00
CA LEU A 121 5.29 11.94 14.94
C LEU A 121 5.62 13.45 14.84
N GLY A 122 4.60 14.32 14.74
CA GLY A 122 4.78 15.77 14.69
C GLY A 122 5.19 16.33 13.31
N HIS A 123 5.07 15.56 12.23
CA HIS A 123 5.41 15.97 10.86
C HIS A 123 4.29 16.79 10.19
N LYS A 124 4.00 17.98 10.73
CA LYS A 124 2.85 18.81 10.30
C LYS A 124 2.84 19.14 8.80
N ASP A 125 4.01 19.43 8.23
CA ASP A 125 4.12 19.77 6.80
C ASP A 125 3.79 18.56 5.92
N VAL A 126 4.22 17.36 6.33
CA VAL A 126 3.91 16.11 5.64
C VAL A 126 2.42 15.78 5.75
N VAL A 127 1.78 16.04 6.89
CA VAL A 127 0.33 15.85 7.06
C VAL A 127 -0.47 16.65 6.03
N ALA A 128 -0.09 17.90 5.77
CA ALA A 128 -0.78 18.73 4.78
C ALA A 128 -0.67 18.16 3.37
N LEU A 129 0.53 17.73 2.98
CA LEU A 129 0.79 17.11 1.67
C LEU A 129 0.00 15.82 1.47
N LEU A 130 0.05 14.90 2.45
CA LEU A 130 -0.64 13.61 2.36
C LEU A 130 -2.16 13.77 2.39
N LYS A 131 -2.68 14.74 3.15
CA LYS A 131 -4.13 15.01 3.18
C LYS A 131 -4.63 15.52 1.83
N GLN A 132 -3.86 16.36 1.14
CA GLN A 132 -4.24 16.79 -0.20
C GLN A 132 -4.38 15.61 -1.15
N THR A 133 -3.44 14.65 -1.12
CA THR A 133 -3.55 13.44 -1.92
C THR A 133 -4.76 12.60 -1.52
N LEU A 134 -4.97 12.36 -0.22
CA LEU A 134 -6.14 11.60 0.24
C LEU A 134 -7.47 12.20 -0.24
N ASP A 135 -7.60 13.53 -0.19
CA ASP A 135 -8.81 14.22 -0.65
C ASP A 135 -9.03 14.05 -2.16
N GLU A 136 -7.95 13.94 -2.95
CA GLU A 136 -8.00 13.64 -4.38
C GLU A 136 -8.46 12.18 -4.63
N GLU A 137 -7.90 11.18 -3.95
CA GLU A 137 -8.31 9.76 -4.17
C GLU A 137 -9.75 9.51 -3.76
N VAL A 138 -10.18 10.08 -2.63
CA VAL A 138 -11.58 10.00 -2.20
C VAL A 138 -12.51 10.65 -3.24
N ALA A 139 -12.08 11.75 -3.87
CA ALA A 139 -12.86 12.38 -4.93
C ALA A 139 -12.89 11.53 -6.21
N THR A 140 -11.78 10.87 -6.55
CA THR A 140 -11.68 9.96 -7.70
C THR A 140 -12.57 8.74 -7.53
N ASP A 141 -12.49 8.01 -6.41
CA ASP A 141 -13.39 6.89 -6.11
C ASP A 141 -14.88 7.32 -6.16
N LYS A 142 -15.20 8.49 -5.62
CA LYS A 142 -16.57 9.00 -5.67
C LYS A 142 -17.05 9.24 -7.11
N LYS A 143 -16.19 9.75 -7.99
CA LYS A 143 -16.49 9.93 -9.42
C LYS A 143 -16.67 8.57 -10.11
N LEU A 144 -15.78 7.62 -9.86
CA LEU A 144 -15.86 6.24 -10.38
C LEU A 144 -17.17 5.56 -9.95
N THR A 145 -17.51 5.64 -8.66
CA THR A 145 -18.79 5.15 -8.10
C THR A 145 -19.99 5.81 -8.79
N GLY A 146 -19.90 7.11 -9.07
CA GLY A 146 -20.92 7.85 -9.81
C GLY A 146 -21.15 7.25 -11.19
N MET A 147 -20.10 7.18 -12.01
CA MET A 147 -20.14 6.61 -13.37
C MET A 147 -20.63 5.16 -13.38
N ALA A 148 -20.15 4.34 -12.43
CA ALA A 148 -20.58 2.96 -12.26
C ALA A 148 -22.10 2.84 -12.11
N LYS A 149 -22.68 3.63 -11.20
CA LYS A 149 -24.10 3.56 -10.87
C LYS A 149 -25.00 4.12 -11.96
N THR A 150 -24.61 5.24 -12.59
CA THR A 150 -25.51 6.00 -13.46
C THR A 150 -25.49 5.54 -14.90
N ALA A 151 -24.33 5.09 -15.41
CA ALA A 151 -24.16 4.82 -16.83
C ALA A 151 -23.53 3.45 -17.12
N ILE A 152 -22.39 3.15 -16.48
CA ILE A 152 -21.53 2.04 -16.91
C ILE A 152 -22.12 0.68 -16.55
N ASN A 153 -22.47 0.43 -15.28
CA ASN A 153 -23.05 -0.85 -14.88
C ASN A 153 -24.42 -1.12 -15.54
N PRO A 154 -25.35 -0.14 -15.63
CA PRO A 154 -26.58 -0.33 -16.39
C PRO A 154 -26.35 -0.68 -17.85
N THR A 155 -25.32 -0.14 -18.49
CA THR A 155 -24.98 -0.45 -19.89
C THR A 155 -24.41 -1.86 -20.02
N ALA A 156 -23.47 -2.24 -19.16
CA ALA A 156 -22.89 -3.58 -19.12
C ALA A 156 -23.96 -4.68 -18.87
N ALA A 157 -24.91 -4.42 -17.94
CA ALA A 157 -25.98 -5.36 -17.60
C ALA A 157 -26.90 -5.67 -18.79
N ARG A 158 -27.15 -4.71 -19.70
CA ARG A 158 -27.98 -4.94 -20.89
C ARG A 158 -27.31 -5.85 -21.92
N LYS A 159 -25.96 -5.89 -21.95
CA LYS A 159 -25.19 -6.74 -22.86
C LYS A 159 -25.15 -8.19 -22.40
N THR A 160 -25.05 -8.42 -21.09
CA THR A 160 -25.08 -9.78 -20.52
C THR A 160 -26.45 -10.46 -20.67
N THR A 161 -27.55 -9.70 -20.70
CA THR A 161 -28.90 -10.25 -20.95
C THR A 161 -29.16 -10.65 -22.40
N ALA A 162 -28.41 -10.12 -23.37
CA ALA A 162 -28.59 -10.45 -24.79
C ALA A 162 -28.05 -11.84 -25.18
N ARG A 163 -27.22 -12.47 -24.32
CA ARG A 163 -26.65 -13.81 -24.55
C ARG A 163 -27.39 -14.89 -23.73
N LYS A 164 -28.70 -15.05 -23.95
CA LYS A 164 -29.46 -16.22 -23.47
C LYS A 164 -30.30 -16.87 -24.56
N THR A 165 -29.67 -17.22 -25.69
CA THR A 165 -30.12 -18.32 -26.57
C THR A 165 -28.89 -18.94 -27.25
N GLY A 166 -28.29 -19.95 -26.62
CA GLY A 166 -27.15 -20.68 -27.20
C GLY A 166 -26.44 -21.51 -26.13
N GLY A 167 -26.71 -22.82 -26.12
CA GLY A 167 -26.31 -23.76 -25.08
C GLY A 167 -24.82 -23.75 -24.73
N ARG A 168 -24.52 -23.80 -23.43
CA ARG A 168 -23.17 -23.95 -22.91
C ARG A 168 -22.82 -25.44 -22.85
N LYS A 169 -21.84 -25.88 -23.64
CA LYS A 169 -21.15 -27.17 -23.45
C LYS A 169 -20.16 -27.03 -22.28
N PRO A 170 -19.96 -28.03 -21.41
CA PRO A 170 -19.06 -27.88 -20.26
C PRO A 170 -17.60 -27.84 -20.72
N ALA A 171 -16.80 -26.96 -20.09
CA ALA A 171 -15.36 -26.92 -20.28
C ALA A 171 -14.70 -28.13 -19.58
N ALA A 172 -13.82 -28.82 -20.28
CA ALA A 172 -12.97 -29.88 -19.73
C ALA A 172 -11.88 -29.25 -18.86
N GLY A 173 -11.88 -29.59 -17.56
CA GLY A 173 -10.82 -29.17 -16.63
C GLY A 173 -9.49 -29.83 -16.99
N LYS A 174 -8.42 -29.02 -17.09
CA LYS A 174 -7.05 -29.51 -17.05
C LYS A 174 -6.61 -29.54 -15.58
N ALA A 175 -6.46 -30.75 -15.05
CA ALA A 175 -5.81 -30.98 -13.76
C ALA A 175 -4.30 -30.76 -13.89
N ALA A 176 -3.74 -29.93 -13.02
CA ALA A 176 -2.29 -29.82 -12.83
C ALA A 176 -1.80 -31.05 -12.04
N ALA A 177 -0.94 -31.85 -12.66
CA ALA A 177 -0.29 -32.99 -12.04
C ALA A 177 0.95 -32.53 -11.24
N GLY A 178 0.83 -32.42 -9.93
CA GLY A 178 1.96 -32.33 -9.01
C GLY A 178 2.35 -33.72 -8.50
N LYS A 179 3.50 -34.25 -8.91
CA LYS A 179 4.02 -35.54 -8.46
C LYS A 179 4.37 -35.49 -6.97
N ALA A 180 3.75 -36.38 -6.19
CA ALA A 180 4.18 -36.75 -4.86
C ALA A 180 5.42 -37.67 -4.92
N GLY A 181 6.49 -37.30 -4.24
CA GLY A 181 7.63 -38.16 -3.92
C GLY A 181 7.73 -38.33 -2.41
N ALA A 182 7.61 -39.56 -1.93
CA ALA A 182 7.56 -39.91 -0.52
C ALA A 182 8.95 -39.97 0.15
N ARG A 183 9.02 -39.36 1.34
CA ARG A 183 9.78 -39.67 2.58
C ARG A 183 11.06 -40.53 2.53
N ALA A 184 12.09 -40.03 3.23
CA ALA A 184 12.77 -40.78 4.29
C ALA A 184 13.27 -39.85 5.41
N SER A 185 13.20 -40.35 6.64
CA SER A 185 13.42 -39.73 7.94
C SER A 185 14.89 -39.51 8.32
N ALA A 186 15.20 -38.46 9.12
CA ALA A 186 15.94 -38.54 10.38
C ALA A 186 16.32 -37.14 10.90
N GLY A 187 16.30 -36.96 12.23
CA GLY A 187 17.15 -35.96 12.91
C GLY A 187 16.46 -34.67 13.35
N ARG A 188 15.86 -34.71 14.55
CA ARG A 188 15.58 -33.51 15.36
C ARG A 188 16.88 -33.06 16.04
N PRO A 189 17.21 -31.75 16.08
CA PRO A 189 17.90 -31.23 17.24
C PRO A 189 17.10 -30.13 17.94
N LYS A 190 17.30 -30.12 19.26
CA LYS A 190 16.60 -29.36 20.29
C LYS A 190 16.95 -27.86 20.23
N ALA A 191 15.98 -27.05 20.62
CA ALA A 191 16.15 -25.65 20.98
C ALA A 191 17.20 -25.48 22.10
N ALA A 192 18.17 -24.59 21.88
CA ALA A 192 19.11 -24.14 22.90
C ALA A 192 18.58 -22.84 23.52
N ALA A 193 18.18 -22.91 24.78
CA ALA A 193 17.89 -21.76 25.61
C ALA A 193 19.20 -21.05 26.00
N ALA A 194 19.29 -19.75 25.73
CA ALA A 194 20.38 -18.91 26.20
C ALA A 194 20.25 -18.70 27.73
N ARG A 195 21.21 -19.25 28.49
CA ARG A 195 21.40 -18.94 29.92
C ARG A 195 22.27 -17.69 30.05
N ALA A 196 21.69 -16.61 30.59
CA ALA A 196 22.44 -15.49 31.13
C ALA A 196 23.27 -15.95 32.33
N LYS A 197 24.58 -15.71 32.31
CA LYS A 197 25.46 -15.85 33.48
C LYS A 197 25.64 -14.48 34.13
N THR A 198 25.03 -14.33 35.29
CA THR A 198 25.39 -13.36 36.32
C THR A 198 26.83 -13.58 36.76
N ALA A 199 27.65 -12.54 36.73
CA ALA A 199 28.93 -12.47 37.43
C ALA A 199 28.86 -11.38 38.49
N SER A 200 28.61 -11.80 39.75
CA SER A 200 29.01 -11.03 40.92
C SER A 200 30.40 -11.47 41.35
N ARG A 201 31.36 -10.55 41.40
CA ARG A 201 32.56 -10.70 42.25
C ARG A 201 32.66 -9.48 43.15
N THR A 202 32.33 -9.73 44.41
CA THR A 202 32.68 -8.94 45.58
C THR A 202 34.16 -9.12 45.91
N SER A 203 34.86 -8.02 46.17
CA SER A 203 36.02 -8.01 47.07
C SER A 203 36.22 -6.60 47.65
N ARG A 204 35.95 -6.46 48.96
CA ARG A 204 36.44 -5.41 49.88
C ARG A 204 37.74 -5.91 50.53
N PRO A 205 38.64 -5.06 51.09
CA PRO A 205 38.42 -4.38 52.39
C PRO A 205 38.99 -2.93 52.49
N ALA A 206 38.37 -2.01 53.26
CA ALA A 206 38.73 -1.46 54.61
C ALA A 206 40.07 -0.68 54.67
N LYS A 207 40.31 0.46 55.37
CA LYS A 207 39.63 1.22 56.43
C LYS A 207 40.41 2.56 56.67
N ALA A 208 39.72 3.60 57.19
CA ALA A 208 40.20 4.78 57.98
C ALA A 208 41.08 5.85 57.26
N ALA A 209 41.03 7.16 57.54
CA ALA A 209 40.70 7.88 58.77
C ALA A 209 40.21 9.34 58.56
N SER A 210 39.42 9.78 59.54
CA SER A 210 39.09 11.13 60.02
C SER A 210 39.94 12.33 59.57
N ARG A 211 39.26 13.42 59.15
CA ARG A 211 39.47 14.75 59.75
C ARG A 211 38.26 15.67 59.57
N ARG A 212 38.01 16.40 60.65
CA ARG A 212 36.89 17.28 61.01
C ARG A 212 37.31 18.74 60.74
N THR A 213 36.31 19.63 60.55
CA THR A 213 36.16 21.05 60.99
C THR A 213 35.93 22.12 59.91
N GLY A 214 34.88 22.94 60.15
CA GLY A 214 34.70 24.35 59.70
C GLY A 214 33.57 24.55 58.68
N ARG A 215 32.32 24.86 59.04
CA ARG A 215 31.74 26.18 59.45
C ARG A 215 32.08 27.28 58.41
N THR A 216 31.13 27.80 57.64
CA THR A 216 30.34 28.99 58.03
C THR A 216 29.16 29.24 57.07
N SER A 217 28.11 29.81 57.65
CA SER A 217 26.91 30.37 57.03
C SER A 217 26.99 31.90 57.11
N ALA A 218 26.60 32.58 56.04
CA ALA A 218 26.10 33.97 56.00
C ALA A 218 25.39 34.11 54.64
N ARG A 219 24.05 34.20 54.54
CA ARG A 219 23.22 35.41 54.71
C ARG A 219 23.85 36.67 54.11
N GLY A 220 23.37 37.00 52.92
CA GLY A 220 23.27 38.32 52.30
C GLY A 220 21.98 38.33 51.51
#